data_AF-Z4WT19-F1
#
_entry.id   AF-Z4WT19-F1
#
_cell.length_a   1.000
_cell.length_b   1.000
_cell.length_c   1.000
_cell.angle_alpha   90.00
_cell.angle_beta   90.00
_cell.angle_gamma   90.00
#
_symmetry.space_group_name_H-M   'P 1'
#
loop_
_entity.id
_entity.type
_entity.pdbx_description
1 polymer ?
#
loop_
_entity_poly.entity_id
_entity_poly.type
_entity_poly.pdbx_seq_one_letter_code
_entity_poly.pdbx_strand_id
1 'polypeptide(L)'
;MGVSIQDIAKLRKLTGAGMMDVKKALEEAAGDFEKAIELLRKRGQALAAKRSDREAEEGCILAAHEGGYAVAIEIKCETDFVAKNEDFIALAKSVLDVAKSKPEISKDALLATPLADGRTVQEHITERSGVTGEKMELGYYEFVKGASAISYIHPGNRLATIVAFNEPVDAQVARDVAMQIAAMNPAGITEDDVPADIKERELSIARDKAREAGKPENIIEHIAEGALKKYYKENTLLEQAFVKDNKVNIQQYLQAQSKTLTVTAFKRASLSAE
;
A
#
# COMPACT_ATOMS: atom_id res chain seq x y z
N MET A 1 -9.18 33.18 -35.50
CA MET A 1 -9.15 33.93 -34.23
C MET A 1 -8.33 33.11 -33.25
N GLY A 2 -7.30 33.70 -32.65
CA GLY A 2 -6.44 32.99 -31.70
C GLY A 2 -7.15 32.75 -30.38
N VAL A 3 -6.87 31.62 -29.74
CA VAL A 3 -7.35 31.31 -28.39
C VAL A 3 -6.81 32.35 -27.41
N SER A 4 -7.65 32.87 -26.50
CA SER A 4 -7.22 33.88 -25.55
C SER A 4 -6.34 33.28 -24.44
N ILE A 5 -5.43 34.09 -23.89
CA ILE A 5 -4.59 33.69 -22.74
C ILE A 5 -5.47 33.36 -21.53
N GLN A 6 -6.61 34.04 -21.37
CA GLN A 6 -7.57 33.79 -20.30
C GLN A 6 -8.23 32.41 -20.44
N ASP A 7 -8.61 32.02 -21.66
CA ASP A 7 -9.21 30.71 -21.92
C ASP A 7 -8.20 29.58 -21.68
N ILE A 8 -6.96 29.78 -22.12
CA ILE A 8 -5.86 28.84 -21.86
C ILE A 8 -5.64 28.70 -20.35
N ALA A 9 -5.55 29.82 -19.61
CA ALA A 9 -5.36 29.77 -18.15
C ALA A 9 -6.54 29.10 -17.44
N LYS A 10 -7.77 29.36 -17.87
CA LYS A 10 -8.99 28.75 -17.33
C LYS A 10 -9.01 27.25 -17.57
N LEU A 11 -8.81 26.80 -18.81
CA LEU A 11 -8.82 25.38 -19.16
C LEU A 11 -7.66 24.63 -18.48
N ARG A 12 -6.48 25.26 -18.38
CA ARG A 12 -5.35 24.70 -17.63
C ARG A 12 -5.68 24.51 -16.16
N LYS A 13 -6.36 25.47 -15.53
CA LYS A 13 -6.79 25.36 -14.13
C LYS A 13 -7.81 24.23 -13.94
N LEU A 14 -8.70 24.03 -14.91
CA LEU A 14 -9.73 22.97 -14.85
C LEU A 14 -9.15 21.57 -15.06
N THR A 15 -8.15 21.43 -15.93
CA THR A 15 -7.65 20.11 -16.37
C THR A 15 -6.31 19.73 -15.75
N GLY A 16 -5.55 20.69 -15.22
CA GLY A 16 -4.17 20.51 -14.76
C GLY A 16 -3.15 20.30 -15.90
N ALA A 17 -3.59 20.18 -17.15
CA ALA A 17 -2.74 19.82 -18.27
C ALA A 17 -1.67 20.88 -18.61
N GLY A 18 -0.63 20.45 -19.33
CA GLY A 18 0.46 21.32 -19.77
C GLY A 18 -0.02 22.50 -20.62
N MET A 19 0.60 23.68 -20.42
CA MET A 19 0.20 24.93 -21.09
C MET A 19 0.08 24.80 -22.62
N MET A 20 1.04 24.12 -23.24
CA MET A 20 1.05 23.92 -24.69
C MET A 20 -0.02 22.94 -25.16
N ASP A 21 -0.32 21.90 -24.38
CA ASP A 21 -1.36 20.93 -24.72
C ASP A 21 -2.74 21.57 -24.63
N VAL A 22 -2.97 22.39 -23.60
CA VAL A 22 -4.18 23.19 -23.41
C VAL A 22 -4.39 24.16 -24.57
N LYS A 23 -3.34 24.90 -24.95
CA LYS A 23 -3.38 25.81 -26.10
C LYS A 23 -3.74 25.06 -27.39
N LYS A 24 -3.05 23.96 -27.70
CA LYS A 24 -3.32 23.15 -28.90
C LYS A 24 -4.73 22.57 -28.90
N ALA A 25 -5.19 22.07 -27.75
CA ALA A 25 -6.53 21.51 -27.62
C ALA A 25 -7.61 22.56 -27.88
N LEU A 26 -7.45 23.78 -27.35
CA LEU A 26 -8.36 24.89 -27.63
C LEU A 26 -8.31 25.34 -29.09
N GLU A 27 -7.13 25.36 -29.71
CA GLU A 27 -6.97 25.71 -31.13
C GLU A 27 -7.70 24.69 -32.03
N GLU A 28 -7.52 23.39 -31.77
CA GLU A 28 -8.19 22.30 -32.52
C GLU A 28 -9.69 22.19 -32.23
N ALA A 29 -10.10 22.58 -31.03
CA ALA A 29 -11.50 22.69 -30.66
C ALA A 29 -12.14 24.00 -31.15
N ALA A 30 -11.39 24.88 -31.83
CA ALA A 30 -11.86 26.20 -32.25
C ALA A 30 -12.46 27.03 -31.10
N GLY A 31 -11.89 26.90 -29.89
CA GLY A 31 -12.34 27.57 -28.68
C GLY A 31 -13.44 26.85 -27.89
N ASP A 32 -13.93 25.70 -28.36
CA ASP A 32 -14.91 24.87 -27.63
C ASP A 32 -14.24 24.18 -26.43
N PHE A 33 -14.68 24.51 -25.23
CA PHE A 33 -14.10 23.98 -23.98
C PHE A 33 -14.39 22.50 -23.78
N GLU A 34 -15.61 22.03 -24.06
CA GLU A 34 -15.97 20.63 -23.82
C GLU A 34 -15.19 19.73 -24.78
N LYS A 35 -15.11 20.14 -26.05
CA LYS A 35 -14.32 19.44 -27.05
C LYS A 35 -12.82 19.49 -26.73
N ALA A 36 -12.30 20.62 -26.22
CA ALA A 36 -10.91 20.72 -25.81
C ALA A 36 -10.58 19.81 -24.61
N ILE A 37 -11.49 19.69 -23.63
CA ILE A 37 -11.35 18.75 -22.51
C ILE A 37 -11.29 17.31 -23.03
N GLU A 38 -12.19 16.94 -23.96
CA GLU A 38 -12.19 15.59 -24.55
C GLU A 38 -10.88 15.29 -25.31
N LEU A 39 -10.36 16.27 -26.07
CA LEU A 39 -9.07 16.16 -26.75
C LEU A 39 -7.91 15.97 -25.77
N LEU A 40 -7.86 16.76 -24.70
CA LEU A 40 -6.86 16.64 -23.65
C LEU A 40 -6.90 15.26 -23.01
N ARG A 41 -8.10 14.74 -22.72
CA ARG A 41 -8.29 13.40 -22.15
C ARG A 41 -7.75 12.31 -23.08
N LYS A 42 -8.12 12.33 -24.36
CA LYS A 42 -7.62 11.35 -25.36
C LYS A 42 -6.10 11.39 -25.49
N ARG A 43 -5.50 12.58 -25.46
CA ARG A 43 -4.04 12.75 -25.50
C ARG A 43 -3.37 12.26 -24.22
N GLY A 44 -3.95 12.56 -23.07
CA GLY A 44 -3.48 12.08 -21.77
C GLY A 44 -3.45 10.56 -21.72
N GLN A 45 -4.51 9.89 -22.18
CA GLN A 45 -4.56 8.43 -22.30
C GLN A 45 -3.45 7.87 -23.21
N ALA A 46 -3.22 8.49 -24.37
CA ALA A 46 -2.14 8.08 -25.26
C ALA A 46 -0.75 8.30 -24.65
N LEU A 47 -0.57 9.36 -23.86
CA LEU A 47 0.68 9.63 -23.16
C LEU A 47 0.93 8.63 -22.03
N ALA A 48 -0.10 8.33 -21.23
CA ALA A 48 -0.05 7.32 -20.18
C ALA A 48 0.28 5.93 -20.75
N ALA A 49 -0.36 5.55 -21.86
CA ALA A 49 -0.08 4.28 -22.54
C ALA A 49 1.38 4.17 -23.02
N LYS A 50 2.00 5.27 -23.48
CA LYS A 50 3.43 5.28 -23.85
C LYS A 50 4.39 5.16 -22.67
N ARG A 51 3.88 5.25 -21.44
CA ARG A 51 4.66 5.24 -20.20
C ARG A 51 4.35 4.04 -19.32
N SER A 52 3.52 3.09 -19.77
CA SER A 52 3.16 1.89 -19.02
C SER A 52 4.36 1.07 -18.58
N ASP A 53 5.42 1.07 -19.40
CA ASP A 53 6.62 0.26 -19.19
C ASP A 53 7.64 0.93 -18.26
N ARG A 54 7.35 2.13 -17.76
CA ARG A 54 8.20 2.80 -16.77
C ARG A 54 8.05 2.16 -15.40
N GLU A 55 9.07 2.34 -14.56
CA GLU A 55 9.02 1.98 -13.16
C GLU A 55 8.43 3.14 -12.34
N ALA A 56 7.55 2.81 -11.41
CA ALA A 56 6.95 3.72 -10.45
C ALA A 56 7.22 3.15 -9.06
N GLU A 57 8.17 3.72 -8.33
CA GLU A 57 8.58 3.26 -6.99
C GLU A 57 8.23 4.27 -5.89
N GLU A 58 7.84 5.48 -6.28
CA GLU A 58 7.30 6.49 -5.37
C GLU A 58 5.78 6.39 -5.30
N GLY A 59 5.14 7.12 -4.38
CA GLY A 59 3.68 7.09 -4.26
C GLY A 59 3.14 7.43 -2.88
N CYS A 60 1.92 6.95 -2.63
CA CYS A 60 1.21 7.12 -1.36
C CYS A 60 0.48 5.83 -0.99
N ILE A 61 0.69 5.38 0.24
CA ILE A 61 -0.03 4.29 0.86
C ILE A 61 -1.04 4.87 1.84
N LEU A 62 -2.29 4.51 1.66
CA LEU A 62 -3.38 4.88 2.56
C LEU A 62 -4.12 3.63 3.04
N ALA A 63 -4.67 3.70 4.24
CA ALA A 63 -5.44 2.61 4.81
C ALA A 63 -6.60 3.13 5.65
N ALA A 64 -7.71 2.41 5.62
CA ALA A 64 -8.91 2.73 6.40
C ALA A 64 -9.47 1.46 7.02
N HIS A 65 -10.28 1.62 8.06
CA HIS A 65 -11.00 0.52 8.70
C HIS A 65 -12.41 0.96 9.08
N GLU A 66 -13.35 0.02 9.07
CA GLU A 66 -14.72 0.21 9.54
C GLU A 66 -15.32 -1.13 9.94
N GLY A 67 -15.84 -1.17 11.17
CA GLY A 67 -16.35 -2.41 11.77
C GLY A 67 -15.27 -3.50 11.81
N GLY A 68 -15.57 -4.64 11.21
CA GLY A 68 -14.67 -5.79 11.14
C GLY A 68 -13.69 -5.79 9.96
N TYR A 69 -13.64 -4.73 9.15
CA TYR A 69 -12.78 -4.64 7.97
C TYR A 69 -11.71 -3.57 8.10
N ALA A 70 -10.54 -3.86 7.56
CA ALA A 70 -9.52 -2.86 7.25
C ALA A 70 -8.99 -3.09 5.83
N VAL A 71 -8.74 -2.00 5.12
CA VAL A 71 -8.27 -1.98 3.72
C VAL A 71 -7.03 -1.11 3.61
N ALA A 72 -6.09 -1.49 2.75
CA ALA A 72 -4.93 -0.69 2.40
C ALA A 72 -4.78 -0.64 0.88
N ILE A 73 -4.46 0.56 0.37
CA ILE A 73 -4.13 0.79 -1.03
C ILE A 73 -2.79 1.49 -1.16
N GLU A 74 -2.14 1.30 -2.29
CA GLU A 74 -0.97 2.06 -2.72
C GLU A 74 -1.23 2.61 -4.12
N ILE A 75 -1.17 3.93 -4.28
CA ILE A 75 -1.08 4.56 -5.59
C ILE A 75 0.38 4.92 -5.81
N LYS A 76 0.99 4.38 -6.88
CA LYS A 76 2.39 4.61 -7.25
C LYS A 76 2.51 5.75 -8.27
N CYS A 77 3.64 6.44 -8.25
CA CYS A 77 4.08 7.40 -9.26
C CYS A 77 5.61 7.35 -9.45
N GLU A 78 6.15 8.12 -10.40
CA GLU A 78 7.59 8.12 -10.68
C GLU A 78 8.36 8.95 -9.64
N THR A 79 7.80 10.06 -9.15
CA THR A 79 8.52 10.99 -8.26
C THR A 79 7.78 11.33 -6.96
N ASP A 80 8.55 11.72 -5.95
CA ASP A 80 8.02 12.17 -4.66
C ASP A 80 7.29 13.52 -4.74
N PHE A 81 7.63 14.35 -5.74
CA PHE A 81 6.93 15.61 -6.02
C PHE A 81 5.47 15.37 -6.39
N VAL A 82 5.20 14.36 -7.23
CA VAL A 82 3.83 13.98 -7.60
C VAL A 82 3.12 13.30 -6.42
N ALA A 83 3.82 12.43 -5.68
CA ALA A 83 3.26 11.72 -4.53
C ALA A 83 2.69 12.66 -3.44
N LYS A 84 3.27 13.85 -3.30
CA LYS A 84 2.87 14.87 -2.31
C LYS A 84 1.84 15.87 -2.84
N ASN A 85 1.49 15.82 -4.13
CA ASN A 85 0.55 16.75 -4.73
C ASN A 85 -0.87 16.53 -4.17
N GLU A 86 -1.59 17.62 -3.88
CA GLU A 86 -2.95 17.57 -3.32
C GLU A 86 -3.92 16.75 -4.17
N ASP A 87 -3.83 16.88 -5.49
CA ASP A 87 -4.67 16.16 -6.44
C ASP A 87 -4.38 14.65 -6.46
N PHE A 88 -3.11 14.27 -6.27
CA PHE A 88 -2.70 12.87 -6.17
C PHE A 88 -3.23 12.25 -4.88
N ILE A 89 -3.09 12.96 -3.76
CA ILE A 89 -3.63 12.54 -2.47
C ILE A 89 -5.17 12.48 -2.51
N ALA A 90 -5.84 13.40 -3.20
CA ALA A 90 -7.28 13.39 -3.36
C ALA A 90 -7.76 12.18 -4.18
N LEU A 91 -7.04 11.82 -5.25
CA LEU A 91 -7.31 10.60 -6.00
C LEU A 91 -7.14 9.36 -5.11
N ALA A 92 -6.02 9.24 -4.40
CA ALA A 92 -5.78 8.11 -3.51
C ALA A 92 -6.88 7.97 -2.44
N LYS A 93 -7.32 9.08 -1.82
CA LYS A 93 -8.46 9.08 -0.88
C LYS A 93 -9.75 8.59 -1.53
N SER A 94 -10.06 9.04 -2.75
CA SER A 94 -11.27 8.63 -3.46
C SER A 94 -11.25 7.12 -3.79
N VAL A 95 -10.08 6.58 -4.16
CA VAL A 95 -9.91 5.13 -4.37
C VAL A 95 -10.08 4.37 -3.05
N LEU A 96 -9.53 4.89 -1.95
CA LEU A 96 -9.65 4.30 -0.62
C LEU A 96 -11.11 4.25 -0.15
N ASP A 97 -11.88 5.31 -0.38
CA ASP A 97 -13.30 5.37 -0.01
C ASP A 97 -14.11 4.29 -0.73
N VAL A 98 -13.83 4.07 -2.02
CA VAL A 98 -14.44 2.98 -2.78
C VAL A 98 -14.01 1.61 -2.26
N ALA A 99 -12.71 1.40 -2.05
CA ALA A 99 -12.17 0.16 -1.50
C ALA A 99 -12.79 -0.17 -0.13
N LYS A 100 -12.94 0.83 0.72
CA LYS A 100 -13.58 0.72 2.03
C LYS A 100 -15.06 0.31 1.91
N SER A 101 -15.78 0.84 0.92
CA SER A 101 -17.20 0.52 0.72
C SER A 101 -17.45 -0.90 0.18
N LYS A 102 -16.45 -1.50 -0.47
CA LYS A 102 -16.53 -2.82 -1.11
C LYS A 102 -15.21 -3.59 -0.93
N PRO A 103 -14.86 -3.98 0.31
CA PRO A 103 -13.54 -4.55 0.60
C PRO A 103 -13.32 -5.93 -0.06
N GLU A 104 -14.37 -6.74 -0.21
CA GLU A 104 -14.26 -8.12 -0.72
C GLU A 104 -14.26 -8.23 -2.26
N ILE A 105 -13.49 -7.38 -2.93
CA ILE A 105 -13.29 -7.42 -4.38
C ILE A 105 -11.81 -7.63 -4.72
N SER A 106 -11.49 -8.01 -5.96
CA SER A 106 -10.11 -8.06 -6.42
C SER A 106 -9.58 -6.66 -6.74
N LYS A 107 -8.26 -6.51 -6.83
CA LYS A 107 -7.61 -5.28 -7.33
C LYS A 107 -8.13 -4.86 -8.70
N ASP A 108 -8.32 -5.81 -9.61
CA ASP A 108 -8.86 -5.54 -10.96
C ASP A 108 -10.32 -5.06 -10.91
N ALA A 109 -11.14 -5.65 -10.02
CA ALA A 109 -12.50 -5.20 -9.81
C ALA A 109 -12.56 -3.80 -9.16
N LEU A 110 -11.62 -3.46 -8.27
CA LEU A 110 -11.47 -2.12 -7.72
C LEU A 110 -11.13 -1.11 -8.82
N LEU A 111 -10.16 -1.44 -9.69
CA LEU A 111 -9.80 -0.61 -10.84
C LEU A 111 -10.99 -0.34 -11.78
N ALA A 112 -11.88 -1.32 -11.94
CA ALA A 112 -13.09 -1.20 -12.75
C ALA A 112 -14.26 -0.50 -12.04
N THR A 113 -14.15 -0.17 -10.75
CA THR A 113 -15.26 0.43 -9.99
C THR A 113 -15.40 1.92 -10.30
N PRO A 114 -16.62 2.44 -10.56
CA PRO A 114 -16.85 3.87 -10.75
C PRO A 114 -16.60 4.71 -9.49
N LEU A 115 -16.02 5.89 -9.67
CA LEU A 115 -16.03 6.99 -8.71
C LEU A 115 -17.31 7.82 -8.85
N ALA A 116 -17.44 8.88 -8.05
CA ALA A 116 -18.64 9.72 -7.96
C ALA A 116 -19.07 10.36 -9.29
N ASP A 117 -18.14 10.56 -10.23
CA ASP A 117 -18.40 11.12 -11.56
C ASP A 117 -18.74 10.06 -12.62
N GLY A 118 -18.87 8.79 -12.22
CA GLY A 118 -19.24 7.67 -13.08
C GLY A 118 -18.08 7.03 -13.85
N ARG A 119 -16.88 7.62 -13.80
CA ARG A 119 -15.67 7.04 -14.41
C ARG A 119 -15.00 6.06 -13.47
N THR A 120 -14.35 5.05 -14.02
CA THR A 120 -13.67 4.01 -13.23
C THR A 120 -12.41 4.54 -12.54
N VAL A 121 -11.98 3.88 -11.47
CA VAL A 121 -10.69 4.15 -10.81
C VAL A 121 -9.54 4.15 -11.84
N GLN A 122 -9.50 3.17 -12.74
CA GLN A 122 -8.49 3.08 -13.79
C GLN A 122 -8.47 4.31 -14.70
N GLU A 123 -9.64 4.84 -15.07
CA GLU A 123 -9.73 6.03 -15.91
C GLU A 123 -9.17 7.27 -15.22
N HIS A 124 -9.46 7.43 -13.92
CA HIS A 124 -8.92 8.53 -13.11
C HIS A 124 -7.39 8.46 -12.94
N ILE A 125 -6.85 7.26 -12.67
CA ILE A 125 -5.40 7.03 -12.61
C ILE A 125 -4.74 7.37 -13.95
N THR A 126 -5.35 6.90 -15.05
CA THR A 126 -4.85 7.12 -16.42
C THR A 126 -4.88 8.60 -16.81
N GLU A 127 -5.96 9.32 -16.46
CA GLU A 127 -6.06 10.76 -16.67
C GLU A 127 -4.98 11.50 -15.88
N ARG A 128 -4.82 11.18 -14.59
CA ARG A 128 -3.82 11.84 -13.75
C ARG A 128 -2.40 11.61 -14.26
N SER A 129 -2.10 10.39 -14.72
CA SER A 129 -0.84 10.06 -15.40
C SER A 129 -0.61 10.91 -16.66
N GLY A 130 -1.66 11.13 -17.46
CA GLY A 130 -1.59 12.01 -18.63
C GLY A 130 -1.37 13.48 -18.27
N VAL A 131 -1.92 13.94 -17.15
CA VAL A 131 -1.80 15.32 -16.66
C VAL A 131 -0.40 15.61 -16.10
N THR A 132 0.14 14.72 -15.27
CA THR A 132 1.49 14.89 -14.70
C THR A 132 2.59 14.53 -15.69
N GLY A 133 2.27 13.68 -16.66
CA GLY A 133 3.28 13.06 -17.51
C GLY A 133 4.17 12.09 -16.73
N GLU A 134 3.68 11.48 -15.66
CA GLU A 134 4.34 10.38 -14.94
C GLU A 134 3.46 9.15 -15.00
N LYS A 135 4.05 7.95 -15.03
CA LYS A 135 3.32 6.71 -14.81
C LYS A 135 2.64 6.78 -13.45
N MET A 136 1.37 6.36 -13.40
CA MET A 136 0.66 6.11 -12.15
C MET A 136 -0.07 4.79 -12.24
N GLU A 137 -0.15 4.08 -11.12
CA GLU A 137 -0.85 2.81 -11.03
C GLU A 137 -1.32 2.55 -9.61
N LEU A 138 -2.37 1.74 -9.48
CA LEU A 138 -2.67 1.09 -8.21
C LEU A 138 -1.62 -0.02 -8.03
N GLY A 139 -0.67 0.16 -7.12
CA GLY A 139 0.40 -0.80 -6.84
C GLY A 139 -0.09 -1.95 -5.98
N TYR A 140 -0.81 -1.60 -4.91
CA TYR A 140 -1.24 -2.53 -3.86
C TYR A 140 -2.71 -2.32 -3.54
N TYR A 141 -3.41 -3.41 -3.30
CA TYR A 141 -4.73 -3.41 -2.68
C TYR A 141 -4.92 -4.73 -1.92
N GLU A 142 -5.14 -4.62 -0.62
CA GLU A 142 -5.42 -5.76 0.25
C GLU A 142 -6.43 -5.36 1.32
N PHE A 143 -7.13 -6.35 1.86
CA PHE A 143 -8.03 -6.18 2.98
C PHE A 143 -7.88 -7.31 3.99
N VAL A 144 -8.31 -7.05 5.22
CA VAL A 144 -8.44 -8.06 6.28
C VAL A 144 -9.83 -7.97 6.89
N LYS A 145 -10.31 -9.10 7.41
CA LYS A 145 -11.61 -9.22 8.05
C LYS A 145 -11.50 -10.00 9.35
N GLY A 146 -12.16 -9.53 10.39
CA GLY A 146 -12.25 -10.19 11.68
C GLY A 146 -13.48 -9.73 12.47
N ALA A 147 -13.55 -10.10 13.74
CA ALA A 147 -14.55 -9.55 14.66
C ALA A 147 -14.31 -8.07 14.95
N SER A 148 -13.04 -7.64 14.91
CA SER A 148 -12.63 -6.25 14.83
C SER A 148 -11.41 -6.11 13.92
N ALA A 149 -11.22 -4.94 13.34
CA ALA A 149 -10.05 -4.63 12.52
C ALA A 149 -9.62 -3.17 12.69
N ILE A 150 -8.34 -2.90 12.45
CA ILE A 150 -7.77 -1.56 12.54
C ILE A 150 -6.78 -1.33 11.39
N SER A 151 -6.62 -0.07 11.02
CA SER A 151 -5.56 0.40 10.14
C SER A 151 -4.62 1.38 10.87
N TYR A 152 -3.36 1.38 10.47
CA TYR A 152 -2.37 2.37 10.90
C TYR A 152 -1.58 2.85 9.68
N ILE A 153 -1.50 4.16 9.51
CA ILE A 153 -0.65 4.80 8.50
C ILE A 153 0.53 5.44 9.22
N HIS A 154 1.74 5.06 8.86
CA HIS A 154 2.94 5.69 9.41
C HIS A 154 3.10 7.10 8.82
N PRO A 155 3.56 8.10 9.59
CA PRO A 155 3.75 9.46 9.10
C PRO A 155 4.51 9.51 7.77
N GLY A 156 4.00 10.28 6.82
CA GLY A 156 4.56 10.40 5.47
C GLY A 156 3.92 9.51 4.40
N ASN A 157 2.91 8.71 4.74
CA ASN A 157 2.14 7.87 3.80
C ASN A 157 3.00 6.90 2.97
N ARG A 158 4.15 6.46 3.51
CA ARG A 158 5.02 5.49 2.85
C ARG A 158 4.88 4.08 3.37
N LEU A 159 4.10 3.90 4.42
CA LEU A 159 3.89 2.62 5.07
C LEU A 159 2.53 2.62 5.74
N ALA A 160 1.80 1.53 5.56
CA ALA A 160 0.59 1.27 6.32
C ALA A 160 0.47 -0.20 6.72
N THR A 161 -0.25 -0.44 7.80
CA THR A 161 -0.62 -1.77 8.27
C THR A 161 -2.12 -1.85 8.48
N ILE A 162 -2.67 -3.03 8.22
CA ILE A 162 -4.05 -3.41 8.54
C ILE A 162 -4.04 -4.71 9.30
N VAL A 163 -4.87 -4.83 10.34
CA VAL A 163 -4.88 -5.97 11.26
C VAL A 163 -6.31 -6.33 11.61
N ALA A 164 -6.61 -7.63 11.61
CA ALA A 164 -7.87 -8.20 12.06
C ALA A 164 -7.66 -9.07 13.30
N PHE A 165 -8.66 -9.08 14.17
CA PHE A 165 -8.67 -9.82 15.42
C PHE A 165 -9.86 -10.77 15.48
N ASN A 166 -9.73 -11.84 16.27
CA ASN A 166 -10.79 -12.84 16.44
C ASN A 166 -11.95 -12.37 17.32
N GLU A 167 -11.77 -11.30 18.09
CA GLU A 167 -12.80 -10.70 18.95
C GLU A 167 -12.68 -9.16 18.99
N PRO A 168 -13.63 -8.42 19.58
CA PRO A 168 -13.50 -6.97 19.78
C PRO A 168 -12.29 -6.62 20.66
N VAL A 169 -11.55 -5.58 20.27
CA VAL A 169 -10.32 -5.15 20.95
C VAL A 169 -10.41 -3.68 21.33
N ASP A 170 -9.82 -3.31 22.46
CA ASP A 170 -9.60 -1.92 22.82
C ASP A 170 -8.81 -1.18 21.72
N ALA A 171 -9.21 0.05 21.40
CA ALA A 171 -8.65 0.81 20.29
C ALA A 171 -7.14 1.08 20.46
N GLN A 172 -6.67 1.29 21.68
CA GLN A 172 -5.24 1.51 21.94
C GLN A 172 -4.44 0.23 21.75
N VAL A 173 -4.96 -0.90 22.23
CA VAL A 173 -4.33 -2.23 22.08
C VAL A 173 -4.22 -2.61 20.60
N ALA A 174 -5.32 -2.46 19.84
CA ALA A 174 -5.33 -2.74 18.41
C ALA A 174 -4.31 -1.85 17.66
N ARG A 175 -4.25 -0.55 18.01
CA ARG A 175 -3.31 0.40 17.40
C ARG A 175 -1.86 0.05 17.72
N ASP A 176 -1.58 -0.42 18.92
CA ASP A 176 -0.23 -0.82 19.34
C ASP A 176 0.26 -2.03 18.56
N VAL A 177 -0.62 -3.01 18.30
CA VAL A 177 -0.30 -4.14 17.42
C VAL A 177 -0.08 -3.69 15.97
N ALA A 178 -0.91 -2.80 15.44
CA ALA A 178 -0.71 -2.28 14.08
C ALA A 178 0.62 -1.52 13.94
N MET A 179 1.01 -0.75 14.97
CA MET A 179 2.30 -0.08 15.04
C MET A 179 3.48 -1.05 15.19
N GLN A 180 3.31 -2.13 15.97
CA GLN A 180 4.30 -3.19 16.09
C GLN A 180 4.60 -3.81 14.72
N ILE A 181 3.57 -4.18 13.96
CA ILE A 181 3.72 -4.76 12.61
C ILE A 181 4.44 -3.77 11.69
N ALA A 182 4.08 -2.49 11.77
CA ALA A 182 4.71 -1.44 10.97
C ALA A 182 6.22 -1.36 11.22
N ALA A 183 6.62 -1.39 12.50
CA ALA A 183 8.00 -1.24 12.92
C ALA A 183 8.85 -2.51 12.71
N MET A 184 8.29 -3.69 12.96
CA MET A 184 9.05 -4.93 13.07
C MET A 184 8.99 -5.81 11.82
N ASN A 185 8.06 -5.55 10.89
CA ASN A 185 7.89 -6.32 9.66
C ASN A 185 7.89 -7.86 9.88
N PRO A 186 6.98 -8.40 10.71
CA PRO A 186 6.95 -9.83 10.98
C PRO A 186 6.66 -10.63 9.71
N ALA A 187 7.32 -11.78 9.56
CA ALA A 187 7.18 -12.70 8.44
C ALA A 187 5.86 -13.52 8.48
N GLY A 188 5.19 -13.55 9.63
CA GLY A 188 3.94 -14.30 9.84
C GLY A 188 3.32 -13.98 11.21
N ILE A 189 2.10 -14.47 11.47
CA ILE A 189 1.48 -14.32 12.80
C ILE A 189 2.19 -15.25 13.79
N THR A 190 2.37 -16.50 13.36
CA THR A 190 3.06 -17.60 14.04
C THR A 190 4.10 -18.24 13.12
N GLU A 191 4.81 -19.26 13.62
CA GLU A 191 5.78 -20.01 12.80
C GLU A 191 5.15 -20.75 11.61
N ASP A 192 3.89 -21.17 11.74
CA ASP A 192 3.14 -21.87 10.69
C ASP A 192 2.79 -20.96 9.51
N ASP A 193 2.76 -19.64 9.74
CA ASP A 193 2.46 -18.65 8.71
C ASP A 193 3.70 -18.23 7.91
N VAL A 194 4.90 -18.67 8.32
CA VAL A 194 6.15 -18.27 7.66
C VAL A 194 6.33 -19.07 6.37
N PRO A 195 6.51 -18.40 5.20
CA PRO A 195 6.75 -19.06 3.93
C PRO A 195 7.91 -20.07 3.95
N ALA A 196 7.73 -21.18 3.23
CA ALA A 196 8.71 -22.28 3.19
C ALA A 196 10.08 -21.86 2.64
N ASP A 197 10.10 -20.95 1.66
CA ASP A 197 11.31 -20.39 1.08
C ASP A 197 12.11 -19.56 2.10
N ILE A 198 11.44 -18.77 2.95
CA ILE A 198 12.09 -18.07 4.06
C ILE A 198 12.69 -19.08 5.04
N LYS A 199 11.92 -20.10 5.44
CA LYS A 199 12.40 -21.15 6.34
C LYS A 199 13.65 -21.85 5.80
N GLU A 200 13.62 -22.27 4.54
CA GLU A 200 14.75 -22.94 3.89
C GLU A 200 15.97 -22.03 3.79
N ARG A 201 15.77 -20.75 3.45
CA ARG A 201 16.83 -19.75 3.39
C ARG A 201 17.49 -19.55 4.75
N GLU A 202 16.72 -19.34 5.82
CA GLU A 202 17.27 -19.14 7.16
C GLU A 202 18.02 -20.39 7.67
N LEU A 203 17.52 -21.59 7.37
CA LEU A 203 18.23 -22.84 7.67
C LEU A 203 19.56 -22.92 6.91
N SER A 204 19.58 -22.61 5.61
CA SER A 204 20.81 -22.61 4.82
C SER A 204 21.84 -21.64 5.39
N ILE A 205 21.43 -20.40 5.67
CA ILE A 205 22.30 -19.37 6.27
C ILE A 205 22.87 -19.85 7.60
N ALA A 206 22.07 -20.48 8.45
CA ALA A 206 22.52 -20.97 9.74
C ALA A 206 23.51 -22.15 9.60
N ARG A 207 23.27 -23.06 8.65
CA ARG A 207 24.20 -24.17 8.35
C ARG A 207 25.54 -23.64 7.84
N ASP A 208 25.51 -22.67 6.92
CA ASP A 208 26.72 -22.07 6.34
C ASP A 208 27.55 -21.37 7.41
N LYS A 209 26.91 -20.54 8.26
CA LYS A 209 27.57 -19.89 9.40
C LYS A 209 28.18 -20.89 10.39
N ALA A 210 27.51 -22.02 10.63
CA ALA A 210 28.04 -23.06 11.52
C ALA A 210 29.27 -23.77 10.92
N ARG A 211 29.26 -24.04 9.60
CA ARG A 211 30.43 -24.60 8.88
C ARG A 211 31.62 -23.63 8.93
N GLU A 212 31.39 -22.35 8.64
CA GLU A 212 32.44 -21.32 8.70
C GLU A 212 33.03 -21.15 10.10
N ALA A 213 32.21 -21.33 11.14
CA ALA A 213 32.64 -21.33 12.53
C ALA A 213 33.34 -22.64 12.98
N GLY A 214 33.63 -23.57 12.05
CA GLY A 214 34.36 -24.81 12.30
C GLY A 214 33.60 -25.84 13.14
N LYS A 215 32.26 -25.81 13.13
CA LYS A 215 31.44 -26.77 13.87
C LYS A 215 31.45 -28.14 13.16
N PRO A 216 31.48 -29.26 13.90
CA PRO A 216 31.39 -30.61 13.31
C PRO A 216 30.08 -30.84 12.54
N GLU A 217 30.14 -31.49 11.37
CA GLU A 217 28.99 -31.70 10.46
C GLU A 217 27.79 -32.35 11.17
N ASN A 218 28.04 -33.28 12.10
CA ASN A 218 27.00 -34.00 12.83
C ASN A 218 26.19 -33.15 13.82
N ILE A 219 26.61 -31.91 14.12
CA ILE A 219 25.86 -30.99 14.99
C ILE A 219 25.27 -29.78 14.24
N ILE A 220 25.59 -29.61 12.95
CA ILE A 220 25.21 -28.43 12.17
C ILE A 220 23.71 -28.31 12.02
N GLU A 221 23.03 -29.43 11.74
CA GLU A 221 21.57 -29.42 11.58
C GLU A 221 20.86 -28.97 12.87
N HIS A 222 21.29 -29.48 14.02
CA HIS A 222 20.74 -29.08 15.31
C HIS A 222 21.01 -27.58 15.62
N ILE A 223 22.17 -27.05 15.21
CA ILE A 223 22.47 -25.61 15.32
C ILE A 223 21.52 -24.80 14.42
N ALA A 224 21.29 -25.25 13.19
CA ALA A 224 20.40 -24.59 12.25
C ALA A 224 18.95 -24.57 12.74
N GLU A 225 18.45 -25.69 13.28
CA GLU A 225 17.12 -25.76 13.91
C GLU A 225 17.00 -24.81 15.10
N GLY A 226 18.04 -24.70 15.94
CA GLY A 226 18.08 -23.75 17.04
C GLY A 226 18.04 -22.29 16.58
N ALA A 227 18.77 -21.97 15.50
CA ALA A 227 18.76 -20.64 14.89
C ALA A 227 17.39 -20.32 14.27
N LEU A 228 16.74 -21.28 13.62
CA LEU A 228 15.40 -21.11 13.07
C LEU A 228 14.35 -20.87 14.18
N LYS A 229 14.42 -21.59 15.29
CA LYS A 229 13.54 -21.33 16.46
C LYS A 229 13.74 -19.91 17.00
N LYS A 230 14.98 -19.41 17.00
CA LYS A 230 15.27 -18.02 17.37
C LYS A 230 14.69 -17.04 16.35
N TYR A 231 14.84 -17.33 15.05
CA TYR A 231 14.24 -16.53 13.99
C TYR A 231 12.72 -16.39 14.17
N TYR A 232 12.00 -17.49 14.45
CA TYR A 232 10.56 -17.42 14.69
C TYR A 232 10.22 -16.54 15.90
N LYS A 233 10.99 -16.62 16.98
CA LYS A 233 10.78 -15.74 18.15
C LYS A 233 10.97 -14.26 17.85
N GLU A 234 11.85 -13.93 16.91
CA GLU A 234 12.18 -12.55 16.59
C GLU A 234 11.34 -11.99 15.42
N ASN A 235 10.81 -12.86 14.55
CA ASN A 235 10.21 -12.47 13.27
C ASN A 235 8.76 -12.93 13.09
N THR A 236 8.13 -13.55 14.08
CA THR A 236 6.68 -13.81 14.06
C THR A 236 5.96 -12.86 15.01
N LEU A 237 4.76 -12.40 14.61
CA LEU A 237 4.06 -11.33 15.29
C LEU A 237 3.76 -11.64 16.75
N LEU A 238 3.33 -12.85 17.06
CA LEU A 238 2.90 -13.19 18.42
C LEU A 238 4.08 -13.40 19.38
N GLU A 239 5.21 -13.90 18.89
CA GLU A 239 6.38 -14.24 19.72
C GLU A 239 7.35 -13.07 19.94
N GLN A 240 7.38 -12.11 19.01
CA GLN A 240 8.28 -10.96 19.14
C GLN A 240 8.00 -10.14 20.39
N ALA A 241 9.08 -9.58 20.96
CA ALA A 241 9.00 -8.64 22.08
C ALA A 241 8.17 -7.40 21.70
N PHE A 242 7.31 -6.96 22.62
CA PHE A 242 6.50 -5.77 22.40
C PHE A 242 7.37 -4.52 22.49
N VAL A 243 7.42 -3.71 21.42
CA VAL A 243 8.33 -2.54 21.32
C VAL A 243 8.15 -1.52 22.44
N LYS A 244 6.96 -1.43 23.03
CA LYS A 244 6.70 -0.51 24.17
C LYS A 244 7.02 -1.11 25.53
N ASP A 245 7.09 -2.44 25.64
CA ASP A 245 7.49 -3.14 26.86
C ASP A 245 8.15 -4.47 26.50
N ASN A 246 9.48 -4.46 26.39
CA ASN A 246 10.28 -5.62 26.00
C ASN A 246 10.26 -6.78 27.02
N LYS A 247 9.54 -6.64 28.14
CA LYS A 247 9.36 -7.73 29.12
C LYS A 247 8.29 -8.74 28.70
N VAL A 248 7.41 -8.37 27.78
CA VAL A 248 6.33 -9.23 27.28
C VAL A 248 6.41 -9.34 25.76
N ASN A 249 5.93 -10.46 25.23
CA ASN A 249 5.68 -10.58 23.79
C ASN A 249 4.26 -10.11 23.43
N ILE A 250 3.97 -10.00 22.13
CA ILE A 250 2.66 -9.55 21.66
C ILE A 250 1.53 -10.50 22.07
N GLN A 251 1.78 -11.82 22.10
CA GLN A 251 0.78 -12.78 22.57
C GLN A 251 0.38 -12.50 24.02
N GLN A 252 1.35 -12.32 24.91
CA GLN A 252 1.12 -12.00 26.31
C GLN A 252 0.43 -10.65 26.48
N TYR A 253 0.82 -9.65 25.69
CA TYR A 253 0.20 -8.33 25.69
C TYR A 253 -1.29 -8.40 25.32
N LEU A 254 -1.65 -9.17 24.29
CA LEU A 254 -3.03 -9.41 23.89
C LEU A 254 -3.80 -10.22 24.95
N GLN A 255 -3.20 -11.29 25.45
CA GLN A 255 -3.82 -12.19 26.42
C GLN A 255 -4.03 -11.57 27.80
N ALA A 256 -3.29 -10.51 28.14
CA ALA A 256 -3.54 -9.70 29.32
C ALA A 256 -4.90 -8.98 29.26
N GLN A 257 -5.45 -8.74 28.06
CA GLN A 257 -6.77 -8.14 27.87
C GLN A 257 -7.87 -9.20 27.87
N SER A 258 -7.64 -10.31 27.16
CA SER A 258 -8.56 -11.44 27.10
C SER A 258 -7.80 -12.71 26.70
N LYS A 259 -8.05 -13.82 27.40
CA LYS A 259 -7.31 -15.08 27.24
C LYS A 259 -7.33 -15.64 25.82
N THR A 260 -8.37 -15.35 25.05
CA THR A 260 -8.57 -15.85 23.68
C THR A 260 -8.17 -14.85 22.62
N LEU A 261 -7.85 -13.61 22.99
CA LEU A 261 -7.57 -12.56 22.02
C LEU A 261 -6.30 -12.86 21.22
N THR A 262 -6.44 -12.84 19.90
CA THR A 262 -5.33 -13.00 18.95
C THR A 262 -5.58 -12.25 17.64
N VAL A 263 -4.51 -12.08 16.87
CA VAL A 263 -4.56 -11.59 15.49
C VAL A 263 -4.94 -12.76 14.56
N THR A 264 -5.86 -12.52 13.63
CA THR A 264 -6.30 -13.52 12.64
C THR A 264 -5.75 -13.25 11.25
N ALA A 265 -5.44 -12.00 10.94
CA ALA A 265 -4.83 -11.60 9.68
C ALA A 265 -4.15 -10.25 9.86
N PHE A 266 -3.05 -10.04 9.16
CA PHE A 266 -2.51 -8.70 8.95
C PHE A 266 -1.96 -8.56 7.55
N LYS A 267 -1.83 -7.31 7.12
CA LYS A 267 -1.09 -6.94 5.91
C LYS A 267 -0.28 -5.69 6.21
N ARG A 268 0.89 -5.59 5.57
CA ARG A 268 1.80 -4.45 5.64
C ARG A 268 2.14 -4.06 4.21
N ALA A 269 2.10 -2.77 3.91
CA ALA A 269 2.51 -2.21 2.64
C ALA A 269 3.58 -1.14 2.89
N SER A 270 4.60 -1.09 2.04
CA SER A 270 5.75 -0.18 2.14
C SER A 270 6.19 0.25 0.75
N LEU A 271 6.50 1.54 0.58
CA LEU A 271 7.11 2.10 -0.65
C LEU A 271 8.63 1.93 -0.68
N SER A 272 9.26 1.52 0.42
CA SER A 272 10.68 1.18 0.42
C SER A 272 10.88 -0.18 -0.24
N ALA A 273 11.88 -0.32 -1.11
CA ALA A 273 12.33 -1.61 -1.62
C ALA A 273 12.57 -2.56 -0.43
N GLU A 274 11.83 -3.67 -0.39
CA GLU A 274 11.97 -4.74 0.62
C GLU A 274 13.18 -5.64 0.33
#